data_AF-A0A6C0JKH6-F1
#
_entry.id   AF-A0A6C0JKH6-F1
#
_cell.length_a   1.000
_cell.length_b   1.000
_cell.length_c   1.000
_cell.angle_alpha   90.00
_cell.angle_beta   90.00
_cell.angle_gamma   90.00
#
_symmetry.space_group_name_H-M   'P 1'
#
loop_
_entity.id
_entity.type
_entity.pdbx_description
1 polymer ?
#
loop_
_entity_poly.entity_id
_entity_poly.type
_entity_poly.pdbx_seq_one_letter_code
_entity_poly.pdbx_strand_id
1 'polypeptide(L)'
;MVYIHIFLHFKINPYNELSNLKDVCKQEISNTTYFKLPFIFDGTSFLQKVNLNNCIKQDLFYKKTYESMPIIEPYVKFFPKNTIYELKKNKNIEVHRNMECRNFYIVHSGKVKITCIHPKYREHFTTLTTNTTEFIEKHDNMIHLELVENQILFLPNYWYVYIKSLKKDTIIEKVQYSTIMNQFNILWNKYMNTI
;
A
#
# COMPACT_ATOMS: atom_id res chain seq x y z
N MET A 1 -11.95 16.76 -20.26
CA MET A 1 -10.97 15.69 -19.98
C MET A 1 -10.24 15.86 -18.66
N VAL A 2 -9.65 17.02 -18.34
CA VAL A 2 -8.91 17.24 -17.06
C VAL A 2 -9.78 16.95 -15.81
N TYR A 3 -11.04 17.38 -15.81
CA TYR A 3 -11.98 17.12 -14.72
C TYR A 3 -12.16 15.62 -14.40
N ILE A 4 -12.22 14.76 -15.43
CA ILE A 4 -12.34 13.30 -15.25
C ILE A 4 -11.09 12.74 -14.58
N HIS A 5 -9.90 13.20 -15.00
CA HIS A 5 -8.64 12.79 -14.38
C HIS A 5 -8.54 13.21 -12.92
N ILE A 6 -8.96 14.43 -12.59
CA ILE A 6 -9.02 14.92 -11.21
C ILE A 6 -10.00 14.05 -10.40
N PHE A 7 -11.21 13.85 -10.90
CA PHE A 7 -12.23 13.02 -10.25
C PHE A 7 -11.71 11.60 -9.95
N LEU A 8 -11.04 10.95 -10.90
CA LEU A 8 -10.46 9.61 -10.70
C LEU A 8 -9.40 9.56 -9.60
N HIS A 9 -8.68 10.66 -9.37
CA HIS A 9 -7.71 10.73 -8.28
C HIS A 9 -8.37 10.97 -6.91
N PHE A 10 -9.55 11.57 -6.85
CA PHE A 10 -10.31 11.76 -5.59
C PHE A 10 -11.32 10.64 -5.29
N LYS A 11 -11.68 9.85 -6.30
CA LYS A 11 -12.66 8.77 -6.16
C LYS A 11 -12.23 7.74 -5.13
N ILE A 12 -13.13 7.47 -4.18
CA ILE A 12 -13.08 6.33 -3.26
C ILE A 12 -14.20 5.39 -3.69
N ASN A 13 -13.87 4.10 -3.86
CA ASN A 13 -14.90 3.09 -4.13
C ASN A 13 -15.71 2.87 -2.84
N PRO A 14 -17.06 2.82 -2.87
CA PRO A 14 -17.85 2.57 -1.67
C PRO A 14 -17.74 1.14 -1.12
N TYR A 15 -17.37 0.17 -1.97
CA TYR A 15 -17.28 -1.23 -1.58
C TYR A 15 -16.01 -1.50 -0.76
N ASN A 16 -16.16 -2.36 0.25
CA ASN A 16 -15.09 -2.77 1.14
C ASN A 16 -14.78 -4.26 0.93
N GLU A 17 -14.34 -4.56 -0.29
CA GLU A 17 -14.11 -5.92 -0.76
C GLU A 17 -12.66 -6.09 -1.20
N LEU A 18 -12.19 -7.33 -1.20
CA LEU A 18 -10.86 -7.72 -1.62
C LEU A 18 -11.00 -8.77 -2.71
N SER A 19 -10.29 -8.59 -3.82
CA SER A 19 -10.22 -9.60 -4.88
C SER A 19 -8.85 -10.27 -4.94
N ASN A 20 -8.81 -11.50 -5.45
CA ASN A 20 -7.58 -12.23 -5.74
C ASN A 20 -7.44 -12.41 -7.25
N LEU A 21 -6.36 -11.89 -7.83
CA LEU A 21 -6.02 -12.08 -9.23
C LEU A 21 -5.08 -13.29 -9.35
N LYS A 22 -5.40 -14.23 -10.25
CA LYS A 22 -4.63 -15.47 -10.43
C LYS A 22 -3.55 -15.31 -11.49
N ASP A 23 -3.94 -14.92 -12.71
CA ASP A 23 -3.04 -14.78 -13.85
C ASP A 23 -2.90 -13.31 -14.21
N VAL A 24 -1.85 -12.68 -13.71
CA VAL A 24 -1.73 -11.22 -13.75
C VAL A 24 -0.92 -10.76 -14.95
N CYS A 25 -1.55 -9.97 -15.82
CA CYS A 25 -0.87 -9.15 -16.80
C CYS A 25 -0.95 -7.66 -16.43
N LYS A 26 -0.05 -6.84 -16.99
CA LYS A 26 -0.02 -5.38 -16.74
C LYS A 26 -1.37 -4.71 -17.00
N GLN A 27 -2.07 -5.16 -18.04
CA GLN A 27 -3.37 -4.62 -18.43
C GLN A 27 -4.42 -4.89 -17.35
N GLU A 28 -4.46 -6.11 -16.82
CA GLU A 28 -5.41 -6.52 -15.78
C GLU A 28 -5.14 -5.81 -14.45
N ILE A 29 -3.87 -5.71 -14.03
CA ILE A 29 -3.48 -4.92 -12.86
C ILE A 29 -3.92 -3.47 -13.02
N SER A 30 -3.67 -2.90 -14.20
CA SER A 30 -4.04 -1.50 -14.48
C SER A 30 -5.54 -1.31 -14.48
N ASN A 31 -6.31 -2.18 -15.14
CA ASN A 31 -7.78 -2.16 -15.14
C ASN A 31 -8.34 -2.26 -13.72
N THR A 32 -7.82 -3.21 -12.93
CA THR A 32 -8.27 -3.43 -11.54
C THR A 32 -7.94 -2.23 -10.65
N THR A 33 -6.77 -1.64 -10.86
CA THR A 33 -6.35 -0.39 -10.18
C THR A 33 -7.33 0.76 -10.44
N TYR A 34 -7.92 0.85 -11.64
CA TYR A 34 -8.90 1.90 -11.97
C TYR A 34 -10.22 1.75 -11.19
N PHE A 35 -10.59 0.53 -10.78
CA PHE A 35 -11.77 0.31 -9.94
C PHE A 35 -11.60 0.78 -8.49
N LYS A 36 -10.37 1.12 -8.07
CA LYS A 36 -10.06 1.59 -6.71
C LYS A 36 -10.50 0.60 -5.63
N LEU A 37 -10.31 -0.69 -5.89
CA LEU A 37 -10.51 -1.76 -4.91
C LEU A 37 -9.17 -2.43 -4.55
N PRO A 38 -8.99 -2.86 -3.29
CA PRO A 38 -7.88 -3.71 -2.89
C PRO A 38 -7.88 -5.03 -3.66
N PHE A 39 -6.70 -5.53 -4.01
CA PHE A 39 -6.54 -6.86 -4.57
C PHE A 39 -5.18 -7.47 -4.25
N ILE A 40 -5.11 -8.80 -4.25
CA ILE A 40 -3.87 -9.57 -4.05
C ILE A 40 -3.56 -10.37 -5.31
N PHE A 41 -2.28 -10.56 -5.58
CA PHE A 41 -1.80 -11.44 -6.63
C PHE A 41 -0.41 -12.01 -6.28
N ASP A 42 -0.01 -13.06 -7.01
CA ASP A 42 1.31 -13.67 -6.87
C ASP A 42 2.32 -12.99 -7.80
N GLY A 43 3.44 -12.54 -7.23
CA GLY A 43 4.55 -11.89 -7.92
C GLY A 43 5.72 -12.82 -8.24
N THR A 44 5.62 -14.12 -7.96
CA THR A 44 6.74 -15.09 -8.07
C THR A 44 7.47 -15.05 -9.42
N SER A 45 6.80 -14.71 -10.51
CA SER A 45 7.39 -14.70 -11.86
C SER A 45 8.30 -13.51 -12.18
N PHE A 46 8.22 -12.40 -11.44
CA PHE A 46 8.96 -11.18 -11.76
C PHE A 46 9.62 -10.49 -10.57
N LEU A 47 9.30 -10.90 -9.33
CA LEU A 47 9.93 -10.34 -8.15
C LEU A 47 11.39 -10.78 -8.03
N GLN A 48 12.26 -9.80 -7.79
CA GLN A 48 13.67 -10.05 -7.50
C GLN A 48 13.89 -10.07 -5.98
N LYS A 49 14.83 -10.90 -5.53
CA LYS A 49 15.23 -10.93 -4.12
C LYS A 49 15.80 -9.58 -3.70
N VAL A 50 15.34 -9.08 -2.56
CA VAL A 50 15.87 -7.84 -1.98
C VAL A 50 17.23 -8.08 -1.35
N ASN A 51 18.21 -7.25 -1.72
CA ASN A 51 19.48 -7.15 -1.02
C ASN A 51 19.52 -5.87 -0.19
N LEU A 52 19.43 -6.01 1.14
CA LEU A 52 19.40 -4.90 2.08
C LEU A 52 20.71 -4.09 2.11
N ASN A 53 21.84 -4.69 1.70
CA ASN A 53 23.16 -4.02 1.70
C ASN A 53 23.22 -2.84 0.72
N ASN A 54 22.38 -2.85 -0.31
CA ASN A 54 22.32 -1.78 -1.31
C ASN A 54 21.35 -0.65 -0.92
N CYS A 55 20.75 -0.73 0.27
CA CYS A 55 19.72 0.20 0.71
C CYS A 55 20.24 1.18 1.77
N ILE A 56 19.71 2.41 1.75
CA ILE A 56 20.06 3.43 2.73
C ILE A 56 19.18 3.23 3.97
N LYS A 57 19.76 2.82 5.08
CA LYS A 57 19.04 2.61 6.35
C LYS A 57 18.62 3.95 6.97
N GLN A 58 17.36 4.04 7.38
CA GLN A 58 16.77 5.16 8.11
C GLN A 58 15.90 4.63 9.27
N ASP A 59 16.42 4.71 10.50
CA ASP A 59 15.76 4.24 11.72
C ASP A 59 15.19 2.81 11.63
N LEU A 60 13.89 2.70 11.33
CA LEU A 60 13.09 1.47 11.28
C LEU A 60 12.86 0.93 9.86
N PHE A 61 13.32 1.63 8.82
CA PHE A 61 13.14 1.22 7.42
C PHE A 61 14.38 1.50 6.58
N TYR A 62 14.42 0.94 5.38
CA TYR A 62 15.45 1.16 4.40
C TYR A 62 14.84 1.86 3.18
N LYS A 63 15.51 2.90 2.68
CA LYS A 63 15.20 3.48 1.37
C LYS A 63 15.98 2.74 0.31
N LYS A 64 15.26 2.21 -0.68
CA LYS A 64 15.84 1.54 -1.85
C LYS A 64 15.70 2.46 -3.05
N THR A 65 16.74 2.59 -3.87
CA THR A 65 16.62 3.21 -5.18
C THR A 65 15.65 2.39 -6.01
N TYR A 66 14.63 3.03 -6.58
CA TYR A 66 13.60 2.32 -7.32
C TYR A 66 14.20 1.58 -8.53
N GLU A 67 13.93 0.28 -8.60
CA GLU A 67 14.21 -0.57 -9.75
C GLU A 67 12.90 -0.77 -10.53
N SER A 68 12.96 -0.69 -11.86
CA SER A 68 11.76 -0.75 -12.70
C SER A 68 11.05 -2.09 -12.56
N MET A 69 9.73 -2.03 -12.34
CA MET A 69 8.82 -3.17 -12.29
C MET A 69 7.66 -2.93 -13.27
N PRO A 70 7.87 -3.19 -14.58
CA PRO A 70 6.95 -2.76 -15.63
C PRO A 70 5.49 -3.20 -15.43
N ILE A 71 5.26 -4.33 -14.77
CA ILE A 71 3.93 -4.92 -14.59
C ILE A 71 3.02 -4.11 -13.64
N ILE A 72 3.59 -3.43 -12.65
CA ILE A 72 2.86 -2.61 -11.66
C ILE A 72 2.93 -1.11 -11.95
N GLU A 73 3.85 -0.70 -12.84
CA GLU A 73 4.05 0.68 -13.24
C GLU A 73 2.85 1.29 -13.99
N PRO A 74 2.52 2.57 -13.71
CA PRO A 74 1.59 3.33 -14.54
C PRO A 74 2.05 3.44 -16.00
N TYR A 75 1.10 3.56 -16.93
CA TYR A 75 1.39 3.86 -18.34
C TYR A 75 1.75 5.34 -18.61
N VAL A 76 1.62 6.19 -17.60
CA VAL A 76 1.89 7.64 -17.68
C VAL A 76 3.11 7.99 -16.87
N LYS A 77 3.71 9.17 -17.11
CA LYS A 77 4.84 9.66 -16.30
C LYS A 77 4.52 9.58 -14.80
N PHE A 78 5.42 8.92 -14.06
CA PHE A 78 5.25 8.64 -12.65
C PHE A 78 6.51 8.95 -11.86
N PHE A 79 6.33 9.05 -10.54
CA PHE A 79 7.37 9.29 -9.55
C PHE A 79 7.26 8.19 -8.51
N PRO A 80 8.18 7.22 -8.49
CA PRO A 80 8.14 6.11 -7.57
C PRO A 80 8.71 6.51 -6.20
N LYS A 81 8.20 5.87 -5.16
CA LYS A 81 8.78 5.88 -3.81
C LYS A 81 8.84 4.45 -3.32
N ASN A 82 10.02 4.05 -2.87
CA ASN A 82 10.28 2.69 -2.46
C ASN A 82 10.86 2.64 -1.04
N THR A 83 10.18 1.91 -0.16
CA THR A 83 10.56 1.76 1.24
C THR A 83 10.51 0.29 1.63
N ILE A 84 11.56 -0.20 2.28
CA ILE A 84 11.66 -1.59 2.74
C ILE A 84 11.63 -1.60 4.27
N TYR A 85 10.83 -2.49 4.84
CA TYR A 85 10.69 -2.71 6.27
C TYR A 85 11.21 -4.09 6.63
N GLU A 86 12.16 -4.12 7.56
CA GLU A 86 12.65 -5.36 8.16
C GLU A 86 12.02 -5.48 9.56
N LEU A 87 11.09 -6.42 9.72
CA LEU A 87 10.27 -6.52 10.92
C LEU A 87 10.58 -7.80 11.69
N LYS A 88 10.95 -7.61 12.96
CA LYS A 88 11.01 -8.70 13.94
C LYS A 88 9.60 -9.25 14.24
N LYS A 89 9.53 -10.45 14.80
CA LYS A 89 8.26 -11.10 15.17
C LYS A 89 7.44 -10.18 16.09
N ASN A 90 6.13 -10.06 15.82
CA ASN A 90 5.18 -9.21 16.54
C ASN A 90 5.49 -7.70 16.50
N LYS A 91 6.45 -7.25 15.70
CA LYS A 91 6.61 -5.82 15.39
C LYS A 91 5.67 -5.42 14.27
N ASN A 92 5.27 -4.15 14.30
CA ASN A 92 4.27 -3.58 13.43
C ASN A 92 4.79 -2.34 12.71
N ILE A 93 4.21 -2.08 11.54
CA ILE A 93 4.24 -0.77 10.91
C ILE A 93 2.98 -0.05 11.40
N GLU A 94 3.15 1.14 11.95
CA GLU A 94 2.05 1.95 12.45
C GLU A 94 1.02 2.25 11.36
N VAL A 95 -0.20 2.54 11.82
CA VAL A 95 -1.33 2.87 10.96
C VAL A 95 -0.97 4.08 10.12
N HIS A 96 -1.06 3.94 8.81
CA HIS A 96 -0.79 5.05 7.91
C HIS A 96 -1.77 5.07 6.76
N ARG A 97 -2.01 6.28 6.24
CA ARG A 97 -2.86 6.53 5.09
C ARG A 97 -2.03 6.53 3.81
N ASN A 98 -2.51 5.85 2.78
CA ASN A 98 -1.92 5.94 1.45
C ASN A 98 -2.38 7.20 0.74
N MET A 99 -1.46 7.93 0.14
CA MET A 99 -1.79 9.18 -0.58
C MET A 99 -1.46 9.07 -2.08
N GLU A 100 -0.51 8.21 -2.40
CA GLU A 100 -0.03 7.90 -3.73
C GLU A 100 -1.07 7.09 -4.51
N CYS A 101 -1.18 7.33 -5.82
CA CYS A 101 -2.28 6.80 -6.63
C CYS A 101 -2.25 5.27 -6.82
N ARG A 102 -1.08 4.64 -6.66
CA ARG A 102 -0.91 3.19 -6.58
C ARG A 102 0.01 2.85 -5.41
N ASN A 103 -0.37 1.89 -4.57
CA ASN A 103 0.42 1.44 -3.43
C ASN A 103 0.45 -0.07 -3.43
N PHE A 104 1.64 -0.63 -3.53
CA PHE A 104 1.87 -2.07 -3.51
C PHE A 104 2.67 -2.42 -2.26
N TYR A 105 2.24 -3.48 -1.58
CA TYR A 105 2.93 -4.09 -0.45
C TYR A 105 3.37 -5.48 -0.88
N ILE A 106 4.67 -5.67 -0.99
CA ILE A 106 5.31 -6.86 -1.52
C ILE A 106 5.99 -7.58 -0.36
N VAL A 107 5.66 -8.85 -0.14
CA VAL A 107 6.33 -9.66 0.89
C VAL A 107 7.49 -10.41 0.26
N HIS A 108 8.71 -10.04 0.62
CA HIS A 108 9.93 -10.70 0.11
C HIS A 108 10.37 -11.88 0.96
N SER A 109 10.01 -11.88 2.24
CA SER A 109 10.32 -12.96 3.18
C SER A 109 9.36 -12.91 4.35
N GLY A 110 9.08 -14.07 4.94
CA GLY A 110 8.33 -14.19 6.18
C GLY A 110 6.82 -14.28 5.97
N LYS A 111 6.07 -13.73 6.92
CA LYS A 111 4.61 -13.76 6.91
C LYS A 111 4.06 -12.56 7.69
N VAL A 112 3.07 -11.89 7.13
CA VAL A 112 2.45 -10.70 7.74
C VAL A 112 0.95 -10.79 7.79
N LYS A 113 0.38 -10.21 8.84
CA LYS A 113 -1.03 -9.86 8.91
C LYS A 113 -1.18 -8.40 8.52
N ILE A 114 -1.93 -8.14 7.47
CA ILE A 114 -2.27 -6.80 7.02
C ILE A 114 -3.75 -6.55 7.32
N THR A 115 -4.05 -5.38 7.86
CA THR A 115 -5.41 -4.89 8.00
C THR A 115 -5.60 -3.70 7.07
N CYS A 116 -6.47 -3.86 6.08
CA CYS A 116 -6.86 -2.83 5.14
C CYS A 116 -8.13 -2.16 5.64
N ILE A 117 -8.06 -0.85 5.81
CA ILE A 117 -9.10 -0.08 6.48
C ILE A 117 -9.68 0.91 5.47
N HIS A 118 -10.97 0.74 5.20
CA HIS A 118 -11.69 1.58 4.26
C HIS A 118 -11.69 3.05 4.72
N PRO A 119 -11.53 4.03 3.81
CA PRO A 119 -11.51 5.46 4.17
C PRO A 119 -12.76 5.96 4.92
N LYS A 120 -13.89 5.23 4.82
CA LYS A 120 -15.13 5.54 5.54
C LYS A 120 -14.97 5.55 7.06
N TYR A 121 -13.96 4.86 7.59
CA TYR A 121 -13.66 4.80 9.02
C TYR A 121 -12.70 5.92 9.47
N ARG A 122 -12.39 6.91 8.62
CA ARG A 122 -11.41 7.98 8.88
C ARG A 122 -11.59 8.66 10.24
N GLU A 123 -12.82 8.85 10.70
CA GLU A 123 -13.14 9.53 11.96
C GLU A 123 -12.55 8.82 13.18
N HIS A 124 -12.33 7.51 13.12
CA HIS A 124 -11.72 6.73 14.20
C HIS A 124 -10.17 6.85 14.25
N PHE A 125 -9.55 7.53 13.27
CA PHE A 125 -8.09 7.62 13.12
C PHE A 125 -7.57 9.07 13.13
N THR A 126 -8.38 10.03 13.57
CA THR A 126 -7.98 11.43 13.76
C THR A 126 -7.01 11.60 14.93
N THR A 127 -7.08 10.73 15.94
CA THR A 127 -6.14 10.69 17.07
C THR A 127 -5.67 9.26 17.29
N LEU A 128 -4.43 8.96 16.88
CA LEU A 128 -3.81 7.64 17.08
C LEU A 128 -3.48 7.47 18.57
N THR A 129 -4.19 6.57 19.24
CA THR A 129 -3.90 6.18 20.63
C THR A 129 -3.50 4.70 20.66
N THR A 130 -2.96 4.22 21.78
CA THR A 130 -2.68 2.79 21.97
C THR A 130 -3.93 1.92 21.84
N ASN A 131 -5.12 2.46 22.13
CA ASN A 131 -6.40 1.76 21.96
C ASN A 131 -6.76 1.56 20.47
N THR A 132 -6.17 2.34 19.56
CA THR A 132 -6.46 2.26 18.13
C THR A 132 -5.98 0.94 17.52
N THR A 133 -4.87 0.38 17.97
CA THR A 133 -4.37 -0.90 17.43
C THR A 133 -5.25 -2.08 17.83
N GLU A 134 -5.69 -2.14 19.10
CA GLU A 134 -6.62 -3.17 19.55
C GLU A 134 -7.98 -3.08 18.86
N PHE A 135 -8.47 -1.86 18.67
CA PHE A 135 -9.69 -1.61 17.91
C PHE A 135 -9.55 -2.15 16.48
N ILE A 136 -8.48 -1.78 15.77
CA ILE A 136 -8.23 -2.25 14.41
C ILE A 136 -8.18 -3.77 14.37
N GLU A 137 -7.43 -4.43 15.25
CA GLU A 137 -7.21 -5.88 15.21
C GLU A 137 -8.49 -6.72 15.43
N LYS A 138 -9.50 -6.15 16.10
CA LYS A 138 -10.74 -6.84 16.49
C LYS A 138 -11.97 -6.42 15.67
N HIS A 139 -11.82 -5.48 14.73
CA HIS A 139 -12.98 -4.88 14.06
C HIS A 139 -13.41 -5.68 12.82
N ASP A 140 -14.47 -6.47 12.94
CA ASP A 140 -14.93 -7.42 11.92
C ASP A 140 -15.20 -6.82 10.52
N ASN A 141 -15.58 -5.54 10.45
CA ASN A 141 -15.84 -4.88 9.17
C ASN A 141 -14.58 -4.34 8.48
N MET A 142 -13.37 -4.58 9.01
CA MET A 142 -12.10 -4.29 8.35
C MET A 142 -11.60 -5.52 7.60
N ILE A 143 -10.86 -5.31 6.51
CA ILE A 143 -10.34 -6.43 5.73
C ILE A 143 -9.05 -6.89 6.38
N HIS A 144 -9.09 -8.05 7.02
CA HIS A 144 -7.91 -8.72 7.57
C HIS A 144 -7.41 -9.80 6.62
N LEU A 145 -6.13 -9.74 6.27
CA LEU A 145 -5.52 -10.69 5.36
C LEU A 145 -4.12 -11.08 5.84
N GLU A 146 -3.73 -12.31 5.53
CA GLU A 146 -2.37 -12.78 5.75
C GLU A 146 -1.66 -12.89 4.41
N LEU A 147 -0.50 -12.25 4.29
CA LEU A 147 0.38 -12.41 3.13
C LEU A 147 1.60 -13.24 3.49
N VAL A 148 1.99 -14.11 2.57
CA VAL A 148 3.24 -14.86 2.58
C VAL A 148 4.17 -14.36 1.47
N GLU A 149 5.38 -14.91 1.44
CA GLU A 149 6.40 -14.62 0.43
C GLU A 149 5.85 -14.61 -1.00
N ASN A 150 6.34 -13.65 -1.79
CA ASN A 150 5.98 -13.34 -3.17
C ASN A 150 4.55 -12.82 -3.39
N GLN A 151 3.70 -12.80 -2.37
CA GLN A 151 2.38 -12.18 -2.51
C GLN A 151 2.47 -10.66 -2.47
N ILE A 152 1.68 -10.04 -3.34
CA ILE A 152 1.61 -8.59 -3.49
C ILE A 152 0.18 -8.14 -3.22
N LEU A 153 0.01 -7.19 -2.31
CA LEU A 153 -1.25 -6.48 -2.09
C LEU A 153 -1.18 -5.12 -2.77
N PHE A 154 -2.16 -4.83 -3.62
CA PHE A 154 -2.47 -3.48 -4.04
C PHE A 154 -3.47 -2.84 -3.08
N LEU A 155 -3.21 -1.59 -2.67
CA LEU A 155 -4.15 -0.77 -1.93
C LEU A 155 -4.36 0.60 -2.61
N PRO A 156 -5.62 1.02 -2.85
CA PRO A 156 -5.90 2.34 -3.43
C PRO A 156 -5.44 3.48 -2.52
N ASN A 157 -5.34 4.68 -3.11
CA ASN A 157 -5.16 5.89 -2.33
C ASN A 157 -6.31 6.12 -1.34
N TYR A 158 -6.00 6.83 -0.26
CA TYR A 158 -6.82 7.16 0.90
C TYR A 158 -7.15 6.04 1.86
N TRP A 159 -6.97 4.78 1.47
CA TRP A 159 -7.09 3.66 2.38
C TRP A 159 -6.02 3.73 3.46
N TYR A 160 -6.39 3.31 4.67
CA TYR A 160 -5.45 3.14 5.76
C TYR A 160 -4.99 1.69 5.80
N VAL A 161 -3.76 1.49 6.25
CA VAL A 161 -3.21 0.16 6.43
C VAL A 161 -2.54 0.04 7.79
N TYR A 162 -2.66 -1.13 8.37
CA TYR A 162 -1.91 -1.57 9.54
C TYR A 162 -1.24 -2.90 9.22
N ILE A 163 0.04 -3.07 9.56
CA ILE A 163 0.81 -4.25 9.21
C ILE A 163 1.51 -4.79 10.45
N LYS A 164 1.36 -6.09 10.71
CA LYS A 164 1.98 -6.81 11.82
C LYS A 164 2.73 -8.02 11.31
N SER A 165 3.99 -8.14 11.71
CA SER A 165 4.83 -9.28 11.38
C SER A 165 4.51 -10.49 12.24
N LEU A 166 4.32 -11.65 11.62
CA LEU A 166 4.07 -12.92 12.31
C LEU A 166 5.35 -13.77 12.49
N LYS A 167 6.41 -13.47 11.73
CA LYS A 167 7.71 -14.17 11.75
C LYS A 167 8.88 -13.23 12.08
N LYS A 168 10.04 -13.79 12.46
CA LYS A 168 11.20 -13.02 12.95
C LYS A 168 11.95 -12.26 11.85
N ASP A 169 11.92 -12.79 10.63
CA ASP A 169 12.73 -12.30 9.49
C ASP A 169 11.82 -11.89 8.33
N THR A 170 10.80 -11.09 8.67
CA THR A 170 9.82 -10.62 7.69
C THR A 170 10.35 -9.37 7.00
N ILE A 171 10.40 -9.41 5.67
CA ILE A 171 10.80 -8.27 4.83
C ILE A 171 9.60 -7.89 3.96
N ILE A 172 9.18 -6.63 4.08
CA ILE A 172 8.09 -6.07 3.27
C ILE A 172 8.64 -4.86 2.51
N GLU A 173 8.39 -4.81 1.22
CA GLU A 173 8.63 -3.64 0.40
C GLU A 173 7.31 -2.92 0.11
N LYS A 174 7.30 -1.61 0.34
CA LYS A 174 6.22 -0.71 -0.04
C LYS A 174 6.66 0.09 -1.25
N VAL A 175 6.03 -0.19 -2.38
CA VAL A 175 6.24 0.51 -3.65
C VAL A 175 5.04 1.41 -3.91
N GLN A 176 5.30 2.70 -4.07
CA GLN A 176 4.27 3.70 -4.28
C GLN A 176 4.53 4.46 -5.57
N TYR A 177 3.48 4.73 -6.32
CA TYR A 177 3.57 5.52 -7.54
C TYR A 177 2.68 6.75 -7.46
N SER A 178 3.27 7.90 -7.74
CA SER A 178 2.56 9.16 -7.89
C SER A 178 2.63 9.63 -9.34
N THR A 179 1.54 10.19 -9.85
CA THR A 179 1.55 10.98 -11.08
C THR A 179 1.64 12.47 -10.74
N ILE A 180 1.88 13.31 -11.75
CA ILE A 180 1.85 14.78 -11.59
C ILE A 180 0.54 15.23 -10.92
N MET A 181 -0.61 14.76 -11.43
CA MET A 181 -1.92 15.10 -10.86
C MET A 181 -2.09 14.60 -9.42
N ASN A 182 -1.58 13.41 -9.11
CA ASN A 182 -1.62 12.91 -7.74
C ASN A 182 -0.76 13.75 -6.80
N GLN A 183 0.40 14.25 -7.22
CA GLN A 183 1.21 15.16 -6.39
C GLN A 183 0.48 16.46 -6.05
N PHE A 184 -0.22 17.07 -7.02
CA PHE A 184 -1.10 18.21 -6.74
C PHE A 184 -2.17 17.87 -5.69
N ASN A 185 -2.81 16.70 -5.81
CA ASN A 185 -3.81 16.28 -4.83
C ASN A 185 -3.23 16.03 -3.43
N ILE A 186 -1.99 15.54 -3.34
CA ILE A 186 -1.30 15.35 -2.06
C ILE A 186 -1.04 16.71 -1.41
N LEU A 187 -0.58 17.70 -2.18
CA LEU A 187 -0.34 19.06 -1.70
C LEU A 187 -1.64 19.72 -1.22
N TRP A 188 -2.71 19.62 -2.02
CA TRP A 188 -4.03 20.13 -1.65
C TRP A 188 -4.57 19.50 -0.36
N ASN A 189 -4.47 18.17 -0.23
CA ASN A 189 -4.89 17.46 0.99
C ASN A 189 -4.07 17.89 2.21
N LYS A 190 -2.77 18.15 2.06
CA LYS A 190 -1.97 18.67 3.16
C LYS A 190 -2.51 20.03 3.60
N TYR A 191 -2.66 20.96 2.66
CA TYR A 191 -3.18 22.31 2.92
C TYR A 191 -4.53 22.29 3.67
N MET A 192 -5.51 21.54 3.17
CA MET A 192 -6.85 21.45 3.76
C MET A 192 -6.91 20.77 5.14
N ASN A 193 -5.91 19.96 5.53
CA ASN A 193 -5.85 19.37 6.87
C ASN A 193 -5.02 20.22 7.85
N THR A 194 -4.45 21.34 7.40
CA THR A 194 -3.69 22.31 8.22
C THR A 194 -4.54 23.53 8.62
N ILE A 195 -5.69 23.72 7.97
CA ILE A 195 -6.74 24.70 8.30
C ILE A 195 -7.79 23.98 9.14
#